data_AF-S4RR31-F1
#
_entry.id   AF-S4RR31-F1
#
_cell.length_a   1.000
_cell.length_b   1.000
_cell.length_c   1.000
_cell.angle_alpha   90.00
_cell.angle_beta   90.00
_cell.angle_gamma   90.00
#
_symmetry.space_group_name_H-M   'P 1'
#
loop_
_entity.id
_entity.type
_entity.pdbx_description
1 polymer ?
#
loop_
_entity_poly.entity_id
_entity_poly.type
_entity_poly.pdbx_seq_one_letter_code
_entity_poly.pdbx_strand_id
1 'polypeptide(L)'
;SPPCPPHRVPLPRWFFGTVSRVEAERVLLSSANEHGAFLLRDGGAGRFSLSVRDGDLVKHVRVRKTRTGFSISKERSFASLAALVESLCSGDSALCIQLRAPCSVIPRCRCHSQVPEGEGPETTGSLGDVWEVPAEAVSLERKLGEGEFGEVWQGLWNHSTPVAIKTLKPGHADAESFLEEAQLMKAFRHPHLVALYAVCTTSEPFLIVTELMPHGSLRQCLQGQMHWMLGVPELLEMAAQVASGMAYLEAQNYIHRDLAARNVLVGDNLTCKVADFGLARVIKV
;
A
#
# COMPACT_ATOMS: atom_id res chain seq x y z
N SER A 1 -11.67 -7.52 28.04
CA SER A 1 -10.94 -7.97 26.84
C SER A 1 -10.54 -9.42 27.02
N PRO A 2 -10.73 -10.30 26.03
CA PRO A 2 -10.13 -11.64 26.10
C PRO A 2 -8.60 -11.52 25.93
N PRO A 3 -7.80 -12.43 26.50
CA PRO A 3 -6.33 -12.33 26.46
C PRO A 3 -5.78 -12.69 25.08
N CYS A 4 -4.71 -12.01 24.67
CA CYS A 4 -3.91 -12.32 23.47
C CYS A 4 -3.32 -13.73 23.52
N PRO A 5 -3.25 -14.46 22.39
CA PRO A 5 -2.56 -15.75 22.32
C PRO A 5 -1.02 -15.56 22.35
N PRO A 6 -0.27 -16.55 22.87
CA PRO A 6 1.15 -16.39 23.17
C PRO A 6 2.06 -16.54 21.94
N HIS A 7 3.13 -15.72 21.94
CA HIS A 7 4.43 -15.85 21.25
C HIS A 7 4.49 -16.63 19.92
N ARG A 8 4.52 -15.90 18.80
CA ARG A 8 5.00 -16.43 17.51
C ARG A 8 6.51 -16.67 17.59
N VAL A 9 6.95 -17.82 17.09
CA VAL A 9 8.36 -18.18 16.87
C VAL A 9 9.08 -17.06 16.12
N PRO A 10 10.29 -16.63 16.52
CA PRO A 10 11.04 -15.61 15.80
C PRO A 10 11.30 -16.07 14.36
N LEU A 11 10.91 -15.24 13.39
CA LEU A 11 11.09 -15.54 11.98
C LEU A 11 12.58 -15.54 11.62
N PRO A 12 13.02 -16.38 10.65
CA PRO A 12 14.40 -16.35 10.17
C PRO A 12 14.78 -14.98 9.61
N ARG A 13 16.02 -14.55 9.84
CA ARG A 13 16.52 -13.22 9.41
C ARG A 13 16.45 -12.96 7.91
N TRP A 14 16.39 -14.00 7.09
CA TRP A 14 16.25 -13.90 5.63
C TRP A 14 14.79 -13.86 5.17
N PHE A 15 13.81 -14.07 6.05
CA PHE A 15 12.39 -14.06 5.71
C PHE A 15 11.79 -12.68 5.97
N PHE A 16 11.42 -11.99 4.89
CA PHE A 16 10.99 -10.59 4.94
C PHE A 16 9.45 -10.44 4.87
N GLY A 17 8.71 -11.56 4.89
CA GLY A 17 7.24 -11.52 4.81
C GLY A 17 6.75 -10.89 3.50
N THR A 18 5.66 -10.13 3.57
CA THR A 18 5.03 -9.49 2.41
C THR A 18 5.81 -8.23 2.00
N VAL A 19 6.88 -8.44 1.23
CA VAL A 19 7.69 -7.37 0.63
C VAL A 19 7.53 -7.39 -0.89
N SER A 20 7.37 -6.22 -1.49
CA SER A 20 7.20 -6.08 -2.94
C SER A 20 8.50 -6.42 -3.68
N ARG A 21 8.39 -6.67 -4.99
CA ARG A 21 9.56 -6.87 -5.85
C ARG A 21 10.49 -5.64 -5.85
N VAL A 22 9.90 -4.44 -5.96
CA VAL A 22 10.61 -3.17 -6.02
C VAL A 22 11.29 -2.86 -4.68
N GLU A 23 10.61 -3.10 -3.57
CA GLU A 23 11.20 -2.89 -2.25
C GLU A 23 12.32 -3.88 -1.97
N ALA A 24 12.16 -5.15 -2.39
CA ALA A 24 13.24 -6.14 -2.35
C ALA A 24 14.45 -5.68 -3.17
N GLU A 25 14.23 -5.13 -4.37
CA GLU A 25 15.30 -4.55 -5.20
C GLU A 25 16.00 -3.38 -4.50
N ARG A 26 15.23 -2.44 -3.96
CA ARG A 26 15.73 -1.26 -3.25
C ARG A 26 16.61 -1.63 -2.05
N VAL A 27 16.17 -2.57 -1.21
CA VAL A 27 16.94 -2.97 -0.02
C VAL A 27 18.15 -3.80 -0.39
N LEU A 28 18.04 -4.72 -1.35
CA LEU A 28 19.17 -5.56 -1.79
C LEU A 28 20.27 -4.73 -2.48
N LEU A 29 19.92 -3.74 -3.29
CA LEU A 29 20.89 -2.88 -3.98
C LEU A 29 21.54 -1.81 -3.09
N SER A 30 21.15 -1.71 -1.82
CA SER A 30 21.82 -0.84 -0.85
C SER A 30 23.31 -1.16 -0.72
N SER A 31 24.14 -0.15 -0.47
CA SER A 31 25.59 -0.30 -0.22
C SER A 31 25.91 -1.18 1.00
N ALA A 32 24.95 -1.45 1.88
CA ALA A 32 25.10 -2.36 3.02
C ALA A 32 25.07 -3.86 2.65
N ASN A 33 24.82 -4.19 1.38
CA ASN A 33 24.74 -5.56 0.88
C ASN A 33 25.81 -5.82 -0.18
N GLU A 34 26.34 -7.04 -0.20
CA GLU A 34 27.28 -7.51 -1.23
C GLU A 34 26.61 -8.42 -2.26
N HIS A 35 27.31 -8.75 -3.35
CA HIS A 35 26.87 -9.77 -4.31
C HIS A 35 26.55 -11.09 -3.58
N GLY A 36 25.42 -11.72 -3.93
CA GLY A 36 24.92 -12.92 -3.25
C GLY A 36 24.11 -12.64 -1.99
N ALA A 37 23.90 -11.37 -1.61
CA ALA A 37 22.92 -11.01 -0.59
C ALA A 37 21.49 -11.40 -1.03
N PHE A 38 20.66 -11.91 -0.12
CA PHE A 38 19.34 -12.42 -0.48
C PHE A 38 18.26 -12.19 0.58
N LEU A 39 17.01 -12.24 0.13
CA LEU A 39 15.83 -12.27 1.00
C LEU A 39 14.75 -13.16 0.39
N LEU A 40 13.90 -13.72 1.24
CA LEU A 40 12.71 -14.48 0.84
C LEU A 40 11.45 -13.69 1.21
N ARG A 41 10.59 -13.48 0.22
CA ARG A 41 9.34 -12.72 0.35
C ARG A 41 8.12 -13.57 0.03
N ASP A 42 7.04 -13.33 0.75
CA ASP A 42 5.72 -13.94 0.57
C ASP A 42 4.90 -13.10 -0.41
N GLY A 43 4.51 -13.70 -1.53
CA GLY A 43 3.65 -13.11 -2.55
C GLY A 43 2.18 -13.47 -2.38
N GLY A 44 1.78 -14.04 -1.24
CA GLY A 44 0.41 -14.46 -0.96
C GLY A 44 0.03 -15.79 -1.61
N ALA A 45 -1.05 -16.41 -1.11
CA ALA A 45 -1.61 -17.67 -1.64
C ALA A 45 -0.58 -18.82 -1.80
N GLY A 46 0.44 -18.87 -0.94
CA GLY A 46 1.49 -19.90 -1.01
C GLY A 46 2.53 -19.71 -2.12
N ARG A 47 2.61 -18.51 -2.71
CA ARG A 47 3.61 -18.14 -3.72
C ARG A 47 4.74 -17.40 -3.03
N PHE A 48 5.91 -18.00 -2.98
CA PHE A 48 7.10 -17.38 -2.40
C PHE A 48 8.05 -16.92 -3.50
N SER A 49 8.87 -15.92 -3.23
CA SER A 49 9.94 -15.50 -4.13
C SER A 49 11.24 -15.29 -3.36
N LEU A 50 12.33 -15.85 -3.88
CA LEU A 50 13.69 -15.62 -3.42
C LEU A 50 14.32 -14.53 -4.30
N SER A 51 14.75 -13.44 -3.70
CA SER A 51 15.39 -12.31 -4.37
C SER A 51 16.86 -12.27 -3.99
N VAL A 52 17.76 -12.18 -4.98
CA VAL A 52 19.22 -12.29 -4.80
C VAL A 52 19.93 -11.18 -5.56
N ARG A 53 20.86 -10.47 -4.91
CA ARG A 53 21.71 -9.47 -5.56
C ARG A 53 22.77 -10.13 -6.43
N ASP A 54 22.85 -9.67 -7.67
CA ASP A 54 23.82 -10.08 -8.69
C ASP A 54 24.55 -8.85 -9.25
N GLY A 55 25.59 -8.39 -8.53
CA GLY A 55 26.26 -7.13 -8.87
C GLY A 55 25.30 -5.95 -8.66
N ASP A 56 24.97 -5.25 -9.74
CA ASP A 56 24.06 -4.10 -9.75
C ASP A 56 22.61 -4.47 -10.10
N LEU A 57 22.33 -5.76 -10.27
CA LEU A 57 21.00 -6.29 -10.56
C LEU A 57 20.48 -7.15 -9.41
N VAL A 58 19.17 -7.44 -9.45
CA VAL A 58 18.54 -8.40 -8.53
C VAL A 58 17.79 -9.44 -9.34
N LYS A 59 18.13 -10.72 -9.13
CA LYS A 59 17.42 -11.85 -9.72
C LYS A 59 16.31 -12.31 -8.78
N HIS A 60 15.15 -12.64 -9.34
CA HIS A 60 13.98 -13.12 -8.60
C HIS A 60 13.63 -14.53 -9.04
N VAL A 61 13.60 -15.45 -8.08
CA VAL A 61 13.33 -16.87 -8.31
C VAL A 61 12.03 -17.23 -7.62
N ARG A 62 11.07 -17.75 -8.38
CA ARG A 62 9.78 -18.19 -7.82
C ARG A 62 9.98 -19.50 -7.04
N VAL A 63 9.58 -19.49 -5.78
CA VAL A 63 9.51 -20.68 -4.91
C VAL A 63 8.06 -21.14 -4.87
N ARG A 64 7.82 -22.36 -5.36
CA ARG A 64 6.49 -22.97 -5.42
C ARG A 64 6.24 -23.78 -4.16
N LYS A 65 5.09 -23.56 -3.51
CA LYS A 65 4.56 -24.48 -2.50
C LYS A 65 3.88 -25.65 -3.22
N THR A 66 4.26 -26.86 -2.82
CA THR A 66 3.67 -28.13 -3.28
C THR A 66 2.93 -28.80 -2.11
N ARG A 67 2.26 -29.94 -2.34
CA ARG A 67 1.59 -30.70 -1.25
C ARG A 67 2.58 -31.17 -0.16
N THR A 68 3.84 -31.41 -0.54
CA THR A 68 4.84 -32.07 0.32
C THR A 68 6.01 -31.17 0.71
N GLY A 69 6.02 -29.90 0.27
CA GLY A 69 7.14 -29.00 0.54
C GLY A 69 7.26 -27.83 -0.43
N PHE A 70 8.48 -27.37 -0.66
CA PHE A 70 8.82 -26.20 -1.47
C PHE A 70 9.80 -26.55 -2.57
N SER A 71 9.68 -25.94 -3.75
CA SER A 71 10.62 -26.16 -4.85
C SER A 71 10.87 -24.91 -5.70
N ILE A 72 12.06 -24.83 -6.29
CA ILE A 72 12.43 -23.82 -7.30
C ILE A 72 12.38 -24.43 -8.70
N SER A 73 12.85 -25.67 -8.86
CA SER A 73 12.77 -26.44 -10.10
C SER A 73 11.84 -27.66 -9.96
N LYS A 74 11.70 -28.43 -11.03
CA LYS A 74 10.92 -29.69 -10.99
C LYS A 74 11.73 -30.85 -10.38
N GLU A 75 13.05 -30.78 -10.34
CA GLU A 75 13.89 -31.92 -9.92
C GLU A 75 14.10 -32.01 -8.40
N ARG A 76 13.94 -30.91 -7.66
CA ARG A 76 14.23 -30.87 -6.22
C ARG A 76 13.08 -30.30 -5.40
N SER A 77 12.73 -30.97 -4.31
CA SER A 77 11.73 -30.53 -3.33
C SER A 77 12.31 -30.56 -1.93
N PHE A 78 11.95 -29.57 -1.11
CA PHE A 78 12.46 -29.36 0.23
C PHE A 78 11.30 -29.35 1.23
N ALA A 79 11.48 -29.99 2.38
CA ALA A 79 10.45 -30.08 3.40
C ALA A 79 10.04 -28.71 4.01
N SER A 80 10.96 -27.73 3.98
CA SER A 80 10.72 -26.39 4.50
C SER A 80 11.46 -25.31 3.69
N LEU A 81 11.05 -24.05 3.84
CA LEU A 81 11.77 -22.90 3.27
C LEU A 81 13.19 -22.79 3.83
N ALA A 82 13.40 -23.16 5.10
CA ALA A 82 14.72 -23.18 5.72
C ALA A 82 15.65 -24.20 5.04
N ALA A 83 15.18 -25.44 4.85
CA ALA A 83 15.95 -26.48 4.17
C ALA A 83 16.28 -26.10 2.71
N LEU A 84 15.37 -25.38 2.03
CA LEU A 84 15.61 -24.83 0.70
C LEU A 84 16.73 -23.78 0.73
N VAL A 85 16.68 -22.82 1.64
CA VAL A 85 17.69 -21.75 1.76
C VAL A 85 19.06 -22.33 2.13
N GLU A 86 19.11 -23.25 3.09
CA GLU A 86 20.34 -23.93 3.53
C GLU A 86 21.03 -24.65 2.36
N SER A 87 20.28 -25.40 1.55
CA SER A 87 20.81 -26.09 0.37
C SER A 87 21.33 -25.13 -0.71
N LEU A 88 20.72 -23.95 -0.87
CA LEU A 88 21.20 -22.94 -1.81
C LEU A 88 22.44 -22.20 -1.31
N CYS A 89 22.59 -22.04 0.01
CA CYS A 89 23.80 -21.47 0.64
C CYS A 89 24.99 -22.43 0.54
N SER A 90 24.76 -23.76 0.62
CA SER A 90 25.82 -24.77 0.57
C SER A 90 26.41 -25.00 -0.82
N GLY A 91 25.94 -24.28 -1.86
CA GLY A 91 26.54 -24.28 -3.20
C GLY A 91 26.08 -25.42 -4.12
N ASP A 92 25.08 -26.22 -3.72
CA ASP A 92 24.52 -27.33 -4.51
C ASP A 92 23.44 -26.85 -5.52
N SER A 93 23.66 -25.68 -6.13
CA SER A 93 22.58 -24.82 -6.62
C SER A 93 22.14 -25.09 -8.06
N ALA A 94 20.81 -25.19 -8.25
CA ALA A 94 20.12 -25.08 -9.53
C ALA A 94 19.97 -23.62 -10.02
N LEU A 95 20.54 -22.65 -9.30
CA LEU A 95 20.59 -21.22 -9.67
C LEU A 95 22.00 -20.86 -10.12
N CYS A 96 22.11 -19.98 -11.12
CA CYS A 96 23.40 -19.45 -11.58
C CYS A 96 24.09 -18.51 -10.56
N ILE A 97 23.59 -18.39 -9.33
CA ILE A 97 24.12 -17.50 -8.28
C ILE A 97 24.09 -18.24 -6.95
N GLN A 98 25.19 -18.14 -6.20
CA GLN A 98 25.31 -18.66 -4.84
C GLN A 98 24.76 -17.67 -3.81
N LEU A 99 23.92 -18.14 -2.89
CA LEU A 99 23.46 -17.34 -1.76
C LEU A 99 24.58 -17.21 -0.72
N ARG A 100 24.95 -15.99 -0.35
CA ARG A 100 26.05 -15.73 0.60
C ARG A 100 25.56 -15.31 1.97
N ALA A 101 24.73 -14.26 2.03
CA ALA A 101 24.27 -13.69 3.29
C ALA A 101 22.82 -13.17 3.19
N PRO A 102 22.02 -13.22 4.27
CA PRO A 102 20.75 -12.51 4.34
C PRO A 102 20.92 -11.00 4.07
N CYS A 103 19.91 -10.36 3.49
CA CYS A 103 19.89 -8.91 3.29
C CYS A 103 20.05 -8.19 4.64
N SER A 104 21.07 -7.34 4.74
CA SER A 104 21.41 -6.57 5.94
C SER A 104 20.46 -5.39 6.17
N VAL A 105 19.72 -4.99 5.13
CA VAL A 105 18.76 -3.89 5.18
C VAL A 105 17.37 -4.48 5.33
N ILE A 106 16.83 -4.40 6.54
CA ILE A 106 15.44 -4.75 6.81
C ILE A 106 14.59 -3.58 6.30
N PRO A 107 13.64 -3.80 5.36
CA PRO A 107 12.64 -2.81 4.99
C PRO A 107 12.01 -2.29 6.28
N ARG A 108 11.80 -0.98 6.40
CA ARG A 108 11.10 -0.45 7.57
C ARG A 108 9.77 -1.20 7.67
N CYS A 109 9.67 -2.07 8.67
CA CYS A 109 8.46 -2.84 8.85
C CYS A 109 7.37 -1.84 9.21
N ARG A 110 6.29 -1.75 8.43
CA ARG A 110 5.03 -1.13 8.93
C ARG A 110 4.49 -1.87 10.17
N CYS A 111 5.12 -2.98 10.56
CA CYS A 111 4.81 -3.74 11.76
C CYS A 111 5.61 -3.34 13.01
N HIS A 112 6.64 -2.48 12.90
CA HIS A 112 7.46 -2.02 14.03
C HIS A 112 7.85 -0.54 13.94
N SER A 113 7.06 0.28 13.25
CA SER A 113 6.84 1.59 13.84
C SER A 113 6.04 1.31 15.11
N GLN A 114 6.67 1.43 16.27
CA GLN A 114 5.95 1.92 17.44
C GLN A 114 5.50 3.34 17.08
N VAL A 115 4.48 3.45 16.24
CA VAL A 115 3.49 4.49 16.39
C VAL A 115 2.52 3.87 17.38
N PRO A 116 2.26 4.46 18.54
CA PRO A 116 1.16 4.05 19.38
C PRO A 116 -0.08 3.93 18.50
N GLU A 117 -0.77 2.80 18.57
CA GLU A 117 -2.10 2.68 18.00
C GLU A 117 -2.98 3.73 18.69
N GLY A 118 -3.27 4.81 17.96
CA GLY A 118 -4.12 5.89 18.43
C GLY A 118 -3.38 6.99 19.17
N GLU A 119 -2.64 7.82 18.45
CA GLU A 119 -2.45 9.23 18.78
C GLU A 119 -1.87 9.92 17.53
N GLY A 120 -2.63 10.85 16.95
CA GLY A 120 -2.04 11.88 16.10
C GLY A 120 -1.01 12.69 16.89
N PRO A 121 -0.19 13.52 16.23
CA PRO A 121 0.84 14.30 16.92
C PRO A 121 0.22 15.07 18.10
N GLU A 122 0.73 14.80 19.30
CA GLU A 122 0.24 15.35 20.56
C GLU A 122 0.32 16.88 20.55
N THR A 123 -0.84 17.54 20.54
CA THR A 123 -0.99 18.91 21.02
C THR A 123 -1.89 18.88 22.25
N THR A 124 -1.32 19.32 23.36
CA THR A 124 -1.98 19.46 24.65
C THR A 124 -3.18 20.42 24.55
N GLY A 125 -4.39 19.90 24.67
CA GLY A 125 -5.61 20.71 24.80
C GLY A 125 -6.88 19.92 24.52
N SER A 126 -7.63 19.58 25.56
CA SER A 126 -8.94 18.93 25.50
C SER A 126 -9.93 19.69 24.59
N LEU A 127 -10.50 19.05 23.54
CA LEU A 127 -11.87 19.16 22.98
C LEU A 127 -11.92 18.72 21.49
N GLY A 128 -12.80 17.77 21.14
CA GLY A 128 -13.31 17.57 19.77
C GLY A 128 -12.52 16.66 18.82
N ASP A 129 -13.22 16.09 17.84
CA ASP A 129 -12.72 15.18 16.79
C ASP A 129 -11.38 15.64 16.15
N VAL A 130 -10.32 14.85 16.33
CA VAL A 130 -8.91 15.09 15.92
C VAL A 130 -8.67 15.20 14.39
N TRP A 131 -9.72 15.25 13.58
CA TRP A 131 -9.65 15.23 12.11
C TRP A 131 -9.89 16.60 11.47
N GLU A 132 -10.49 17.54 12.18
CA GLU A 132 -10.64 18.92 11.70
C GLU A 132 -9.37 19.72 12.05
N VAL A 133 -8.71 20.27 11.04
CA VAL A 133 -7.44 20.99 11.20
C VAL A 133 -7.50 22.39 10.57
N PRO A 134 -6.75 23.37 11.10
CA PRO A 134 -6.64 24.69 10.47
C PRO A 134 -6.08 24.58 9.05
N ALA A 135 -6.57 25.40 8.12
CA ALA A 135 -6.14 25.38 6.73
C ALA A 135 -4.63 25.67 6.57
N GLU A 136 -4.06 26.43 7.51
CA GLU A 136 -2.63 26.76 7.58
C GLU A 136 -1.73 25.54 7.82
N ALA A 137 -2.28 24.45 8.35
CA ALA A 137 -1.55 23.19 8.52
C ALA A 137 -1.25 22.51 7.17
N VAL A 138 -1.85 22.97 6.08
CA VAL A 138 -1.80 22.33 4.75
C VAL A 138 -1.33 23.33 3.71
N SER A 139 -0.36 22.93 2.88
CA SER A 139 0.13 23.76 1.75
C SER A 139 -0.18 23.10 0.42
N LEU A 140 -0.88 23.81 -0.47
CA LEU A 140 -1.13 23.42 -1.86
C LEU A 140 0.13 23.66 -2.70
N GLU A 141 0.66 22.64 -3.37
CA GLU A 141 1.90 22.75 -4.15
C GLU A 141 1.68 22.61 -5.66
N ARG A 142 1.07 21.50 -6.09
CA ARG A 142 0.90 21.18 -7.52
C ARG A 142 -0.50 20.68 -7.80
N LYS A 143 -1.20 21.31 -8.74
CA LYS A 143 -2.51 20.82 -9.20
C LYS A 143 -2.36 19.44 -9.86
N LEU A 144 -3.12 18.46 -9.38
CA LEU A 144 -3.18 17.09 -9.90
C LEU A 144 -4.32 16.93 -10.90
N GLY A 145 -5.42 17.64 -10.69
CA GLY A 145 -6.59 17.56 -11.55
C GLY A 145 -7.70 18.51 -11.14
N GLU A 146 -8.79 18.44 -11.89
CA GLU A 146 -10.02 19.16 -11.63
C GLU A 146 -11.19 18.23 -11.93
N GLY A 147 -12.12 18.15 -11.00
CA GLY A 147 -13.33 17.35 -11.07
C GLY A 147 -14.58 18.20 -10.86
N GLU A 148 -15.71 17.52 -10.73
CA GLU A 148 -17.03 18.15 -10.59
C GLU A 148 -17.10 19.09 -9.37
N PHE A 149 -16.54 18.67 -8.23
CA PHE A 149 -16.64 19.40 -6.96
C PHE A 149 -15.52 20.43 -6.74
N GLY A 150 -14.54 20.48 -7.65
CA GLY A 150 -13.42 21.41 -7.53
C GLY A 150 -12.08 20.79 -7.91
N GLU A 151 -11.00 21.30 -7.33
CA GLU A 151 -9.65 20.96 -7.75
C GLU A 151 -9.01 19.95 -6.80
N VAL A 152 -8.12 19.11 -7.34
CA VAL A 152 -7.30 18.21 -6.54
C VAL A 152 -5.86 18.65 -6.67
N TRP A 153 -5.19 18.82 -5.53
CA TRP A 153 -3.82 19.29 -5.42
C TRP A 153 -2.97 18.27 -4.68
N GLN A 154 -1.71 18.13 -5.08
CA GLN A 154 -0.66 17.61 -4.22
C GLN A 154 -0.24 18.72 -3.27
N GLY A 155 0.01 18.36 -2.01
CA GLY A 155 0.53 19.28 -1.03
C GLY A 155 1.26 18.59 0.12
N LEU A 156 1.54 19.38 1.15
CA LEU A 156 2.14 18.93 2.40
C LEU A 156 1.22 19.24 3.58
N TRP A 157 1.08 18.27 4.48
CA TRP A 157 0.50 18.46 5.80
C TRP A 157 1.62 18.60 6.84
N ASN A 158 1.52 19.60 7.71
CA ASN A 158 2.53 19.97 8.71
C ASN A 158 3.95 20.04 8.10
N HIS A 159 4.06 20.61 6.90
CA HIS A 159 5.29 20.82 6.13
C HIS A 159 6.12 19.57 5.81
N SER A 160 5.61 18.36 6.05
CA SER A 160 6.43 17.14 6.00
C SER A 160 5.73 15.95 5.37
N THR A 161 4.41 15.82 5.52
CA THR A 161 3.67 14.65 5.06
C THR A 161 3.03 14.92 3.70
N PRO A 162 3.40 14.21 2.62
CA PRO A 162 2.76 14.38 1.33
C PRO A 162 1.29 13.94 1.35
N VAL A 163 0.42 14.78 0.81
CA VAL A 163 -1.04 14.58 0.84
C VAL A 163 -1.68 14.97 -0.50
N ALA A 164 -2.86 14.41 -0.76
CA ALA A 164 -3.77 14.89 -1.79
C ALA A 164 -4.88 15.72 -1.14
N ILE A 165 -5.14 16.90 -1.69
CA ILE A 165 -6.03 17.92 -1.12
C ILE A 165 -7.10 18.23 -2.16
N LYS A 166 -8.35 17.89 -1.86
CA LYS A 166 -9.52 18.25 -2.67
C LYS A 166 -10.07 19.56 -2.14
N THR A 167 -10.22 20.56 -3.00
CA THR A 167 -10.77 21.89 -2.67
C THR A 167 -12.20 21.98 -3.17
N LEU A 168 -13.09 22.57 -2.37
CA LEU A 168 -14.41 23.00 -2.81
C LEU A 168 -14.36 24.47 -3.23
N LYS A 169 -14.80 24.80 -4.45
CA LYS A 169 -14.84 26.20 -4.92
C LYS A 169 -15.91 27.00 -4.13
N PRO A 170 -15.63 28.25 -3.73
CA PRO A 170 -16.62 29.10 -3.06
C PRO A 170 -17.91 29.24 -3.88
N GLY A 171 -19.06 29.15 -3.22
CA GLY A 171 -20.38 29.29 -3.85
C GLY A 171 -20.87 28.07 -4.63
N HIS A 172 -20.22 26.91 -4.53
CA HIS A 172 -20.75 25.65 -5.06
C HIS A 172 -21.91 25.15 -4.19
N ALA A 173 -23.03 24.76 -4.81
CA ALA A 173 -24.24 24.32 -4.09
C ALA A 173 -24.07 23.00 -3.32
N ASP A 174 -22.96 22.29 -3.53
CA ASP A 174 -22.75 20.90 -3.08
C ASP A 174 -21.81 20.76 -1.87
N ALA A 175 -21.75 21.80 -1.01
CA ALA A 175 -20.98 21.72 0.24
C ALA A 175 -21.44 20.56 1.13
N GLU A 176 -22.74 20.25 1.14
CA GLU A 176 -23.29 19.09 1.85
C GLU A 176 -22.72 17.78 1.31
N SER A 177 -22.79 17.55 -0.01
CA SER A 177 -22.22 16.37 -0.68
C SER A 177 -20.71 16.23 -0.44
N PHE A 178 -19.99 17.35 -0.43
CA PHE A 178 -18.55 17.39 -0.13
C PHE A 178 -18.25 16.93 1.30
N LEU A 179 -19.02 17.42 2.28
CA LEU A 179 -18.89 17.00 3.68
C LEU A 179 -19.36 15.56 3.91
N GLU A 180 -20.40 15.11 3.21
CA GLU A 180 -20.84 13.71 3.23
C GLU A 180 -19.73 12.76 2.77
N GLU A 181 -19.01 13.10 1.69
CA GLU A 181 -17.85 12.34 1.23
C GLU A 181 -16.81 12.20 2.35
N ALA A 182 -16.47 13.31 3.02
CA ALA A 182 -15.54 13.29 4.14
C ALA A 182 -16.03 12.42 5.31
N GLN A 183 -17.32 12.45 5.65
CA GLN A 183 -17.88 11.60 6.70
C GLN A 183 -17.81 10.11 6.34
N LEU A 184 -18.06 9.75 5.09
CA LEU A 184 -17.90 8.38 4.61
C LEU A 184 -16.45 7.93 4.69
N MET A 185 -15.51 8.75 4.24
CA MET A 185 -14.09 8.44 4.35
C MET A 185 -13.62 8.33 5.81
N LYS A 186 -14.19 9.11 6.73
CA LYS A 186 -13.94 9.00 8.17
C LYS A 186 -14.41 7.65 8.72
N ALA A 187 -15.57 7.16 8.26
CA ALA A 187 -16.16 5.90 8.71
C ALA A 187 -15.46 4.65 8.15
N PHE A 188 -14.85 4.74 6.96
CA PHE A 188 -14.27 3.58 6.29
C PHE A 188 -12.76 3.48 6.48
N ARG A 189 -12.32 2.34 7.03
CA ARG A 189 -10.89 2.04 7.21
C ARG A 189 -10.56 0.69 6.60
N HIS A 190 -9.89 0.72 5.45
CA HIS A 190 -9.48 -0.47 4.73
C HIS A 190 -8.23 -0.20 3.88
N PRO A 191 -7.27 -1.14 3.75
CA PRO A 191 -6.03 -0.93 3.00
C PRO A 191 -6.22 -0.61 1.51
N HIS A 192 -7.37 -0.96 0.93
CA HIS A 192 -7.71 -0.71 -0.47
C HIS A 192 -8.81 0.34 -0.68
N LEU A 193 -9.04 1.19 0.33
CA LEU A 193 -9.83 2.41 0.22
C LEU A 193 -8.91 3.60 0.53
N VAL A 194 -9.07 4.72 -0.17
CA VAL A 194 -8.30 5.94 0.11
C VAL A 194 -8.66 6.45 1.50
N ALA A 195 -7.64 6.65 2.34
CA ALA A 195 -7.81 7.12 3.70
C ALA A 195 -7.93 8.65 3.76
N LEU A 196 -8.91 9.11 4.53
CA LEU A 196 -8.95 10.49 5.04
C LEU A 196 -7.86 10.68 6.07
N TYR A 197 -7.17 11.82 6.02
CA TYR A 197 -6.25 12.28 7.08
C TYR A 197 -6.82 13.45 7.87
N ALA A 198 -7.45 14.41 7.19
CA ALA A 198 -8.03 15.57 7.85
C ALA A 198 -9.07 16.27 6.95
N VAL A 199 -9.83 17.17 7.54
CA VAL A 199 -10.68 18.15 6.86
C VAL A 199 -10.36 19.55 7.35
N CYS A 200 -10.51 20.54 6.48
CA CYS A 200 -10.46 21.96 6.87
C CYS A 200 -11.81 22.58 6.55
N THR A 201 -12.66 22.71 7.57
CA THR A 201 -14.07 23.12 7.42
C THR A 201 -14.42 24.38 8.23
N THR A 202 -13.47 24.93 8.98
CA THR A 202 -13.64 26.13 9.80
C THR A 202 -13.71 27.43 8.98
N SER A 203 -13.18 27.43 7.76
CA SER A 203 -13.18 28.58 6.83
C SER A 203 -13.11 28.10 5.39
N GLU A 204 -13.73 28.84 4.47
CA GLU A 204 -13.61 28.56 3.03
C GLU A 204 -12.21 28.91 2.47
N PRO A 205 -11.73 28.18 1.45
CA PRO A 205 -12.38 27.02 0.82
C PRO A 205 -12.28 25.76 1.70
N PHE A 206 -13.34 24.94 1.71
CA PHE A 206 -13.31 23.67 2.43
C PHE A 206 -12.34 22.69 1.77
N LEU A 207 -11.58 21.97 2.60
CA LEU A 207 -10.55 21.03 2.16
C LEU A 207 -10.81 19.62 2.70
N ILE A 208 -10.60 18.62 1.85
CA ILE A 208 -10.48 17.21 2.25
C ILE A 208 -9.04 16.78 2.00
N VAL A 209 -8.35 16.34 3.05
CA VAL A 209 -6.95 15.94 3.03
C VAL A 209 -6.89 14.41 3.12
N THR A 210 -6.25 13.80 2.13
CA THR A 210 -6.18 12.33 1.97
C THR A 210 -4.75 11.89 1.72
N GLU A 211 -4.51 10.59 1.82
CA GLU A 211 -3.23 10.02 1.39
C GLU A 211 -2.93 10.32 -0.08
N LEU A 212 -1.69 10.69 -0.39
CA LEU A 212 -1.26 10.93 -1.75
C LEU A 212 -0.97 9.59 -2.46
N MET A 213 -1.58 9.40 -3.63
CA MET A 213 -1.36 8.24 -4.50
C MET A 213 -0.48 8.66 -5.69
N PRO A 214 0.85 8.41 -5.64
CA PRO A 214 1.82 9.07 -6.52
C PRO A 214 1.73 8.70 -8.01
N HIS A 215 1.09 7.58 -8.36
CA HIS A 215 0.95 7.16 -9.76
C HIS A 215 -0.38 7.58 -10.39
N GLY A 216 -1.21 8.34 -9.67
CA GLY A 216 -2.47 8.86 -10.17
C GLY A 216 -3.53 7.78 -10.33
N SER A 217 -4.45 7.96 -11.28
CA SER A 217 -5.56 7.02 -11.49
C SER A 217 -5.12 5.77 -12.26
N LEU A 218 -5.79 4.65 -12.00
CA LEU A 218 -5.61 3.40 -12.73
C LEU A 218 -5.84 3.59 -14.23
N ARG A 219 -6.81 4.43 -14.61
CA ARG A 219 -7.03 4.82 -16.01
C ARG A 219 -5.75 5.40 -16.64
N GLN A 220 -5.10 6.35 -15.95
CA GLN A 220 -3.84 6.94 -16.44
C GLN A 220 -2.71 5.91 -16.48
N CYS A 221 -2.62 5.01 -15.51
CA CYS A 221 -1.62 3.93 -15.53
C CYS A 221 -1.81 2.98 -16.73
N LEU A 222 -3.06 2.60 -17.02
CA LEU A 222 -3.40 1.68 -18.11
C LEU A 222 -3.25 2.31 -19.50
N GLN A 223 -3.46 3.63 -19.61
CA GLN A 223 -3.36 4.36 -20.88
C GLN A 223 -1.99 5.00 -21.12
N GLY A 224 -1.23 5.23 -20.05
CA GLY A 224 0.04 5.95 -20.06
C GLY A 224 1.24 5.01 -20.14
N GLN A 225 2.42 5.54 -19.79
CA GLN A 225 3.67 4.79 -19.87
C GLN A 225 3.74 3.58 -18.93
N MET A 226 2.85 3.40 -17.96
CA MET A 226 2.91 2.19 -17.12
C MET A 226 2.35 0.94 -17.80
N HIS A 227 1.59 1.07 -18.89
CA HIS A 227 0.93 -0.07 -19.54
C HIS A 227 1.91 -1.16 -19.99
N TRP A 228 3.11 -0.80 -20.47
CA TRP A 228 4.10 -1.77 -20.97
C TRP A 228 4.77 -2.57 -19.85
N MET A 229 4.63 -2.14 -18.59
CA MET A 229 5.13 -2.85 -17.40
C MET A 229 4.08 -3.79 -16.79
N LEU A 230 2.81 -3.71 -17.20
CA LEU A 230 1.71 -4.44 -16.59
C LEU A 230 1.39 -5.71 -17.39
N GLY A 231 1.83 -6.85 -16.87
CA GLY A 231 1.40 -8.16 -17.36
C GLY A 231 0.07 -8.58 -16.75
N VAL A 232 -0.48 -9.70 -17.25
CA VAL A 232 -1.69 -10.32 -16.69
C VAL A 232 -1.59 -10.56 -15.17
N PRO A 233 -0.47 -11.02 -14.60
CA PRO A 233 -0.36 -11.20 -13.15
C PRO A 233 -0.52 -9.90 -12.36
N GLU A 234 0.07 -8.81 -12.84
CA GLU A 234 -0.03 -7.49 -12.22
C GLU A 234 -1.46 -6.95 -12.30
N LEU A 235 -2.11 -7.09 -13.46
CA LEU A 235 -3.50 -6.68 -13.66
C LEU A 235 -4.47 -7.46 -12.74
N LEU A 236 -4.25 -8.76 -12.57
CA LEU A 236 -5.03 -9.59 -11.65
C LEU A 236 -4.84 -9.15 -10.19
N GLU A 237 -3.62 -8.80 -9.81
CA GLU A 237 -3.32 -8.29 -8.46
C GLU A 237 -4.05 -6.95 -8.22
N MET A 238 -3.98 -6.02 -9.15
CA MET A 238 -4.70 -4.74 -9.08
C MET A 238 -6.22 -4.95 -8.96
N ALA A 239 -6.77 -5.87 -9.77
CA ALA A 239 -8.19 -6.21 -9.72
C ALA A 239 -8.60 -6.84 -8.37
N ALA A 240 -7.76 -7.72 -7.81
CA ALA A 240 -8.01 -8.35 -6.51
C ALA A 240 -8.02 -7.31 -5.38
N GLN A 241 -7.12 -6.34 -5.41
CA GLN A 241 -7.06 -5.24 -4.44
C GLN A 241 -8.32 -4.35 -4.51
N VAL A 242 -8.75 -3.98 -5.72
CA VAL A 242 -10.01 -3.22 -5.92
C VAL A 242 -11.20 -4.03 -5.40
N ALA A 243 -11.29 -5.32 -5.74
CA ALA A 243 -12.34 -6.20 -5.27
C ALA A 243 -12.35 -6.31 -3.74
N SER A 244 -11.18 -6.35 -3.09
CA SER A 244 -11.06 -6.35 -1.64
C SER A 244 -11.62 -5.07 -1.00
N GLY A 245 -11.35 -3.90 -1.59
CA GLY A 245 -11.95 -2.63 -1.14
C GLY A 245 -13.47 -2.60 -1.30
N MET A 246 -13.97 -3.11 -2.43
CA MET A 246 -15.42 -3.18 -2.69
C MET A 246 -16.14 -4.19 -1.79
N ALA A 247 -15.52 -5.34 -1.48
CA ALA A 247 -16.05 -6.31 -0.54
C ALA A 247 -16.19 -5.72 0.88
N TYR A 248 -15.24 -4.86 1.29
CA TYR A 248 -15.39 -4.11 2.53
C TYR A 248 -16.60 -3.16 2.50
N LEU A 249 -16.79 -2.38 1.43
CA LEU A 249 -17.95 -1.49 1.30
C LEU A 249 -19.28 -2.27 1.31
N GLU A 250 -19.33 -3.42 0.63
CA GLU A 250 -20.47 -4.33 0.66
C GLU A 250 -20.78 -4.78 2.09
N ALA A 251 -19.76 -5.20 2.86
CA ALA A 251 -19.93 -5.58 4.26
C ALA A 251 -20.42 -4.43 5.16
N GLN A 252 -20.16 -3.17 4.77
CA GLN A 252 -20.69 -1.99 5.45
C GLN A 252 -22.09 -1.58 4.93
N ASN A 253 -22.68 -2.32 3.99
CA ASN A 253 -23.94 -2.00 3.31
C ASN A 253 -23.90 -0.68 2.51
N TYR A 254 -22.76 -0.39 1.88
CA TYR A 254 -22.59 0.80 1.03
C TYR A 254 -22.36 0.43 -0.43
N ILE A 255 -23.04 1.17 -1.32
CA ILE A 255 -22.81 1.12 -2.77
C ILE A 255 -22.00 2.35 -3.16
N HIS A 256 -20.84 2.17 -3.79
CA HIS A 256 -20.01 3.27 -4.28
C HIS A 256 -20.67 4.09 -5.39
N ARG A 257 -21.45 3.44 -6.27
CA ARG A 257 -22.20 3.99 -7.42
C ARG A 257 -21.38 4.55 -8.58
N ASP A 258 -20.10 4.81 -8.41
CA ASP A 258 -19.21 5.29 -9.48
C ASP A 258 -17.87 4.57 -9.51
N LEU A 259 -17.88 3.23 -9.33
CA LEU A 259 -16.67 2.44 -9.46
C LEU A 259 -16.23 2.40 -10.93
N ALA A 260 -15.10 3.01 -11.23
CA ALA A 260 -14.45 2.99 -12.53
C ALA A 260 -12.94 3.15 -12.37
N ALA A 261 -12.14 2.79 -13.39
CA ALA A 261 -10.68 2.92 -13.34
C ALA A 261 -10.17 4.36 -13.11
N ARG A 262 -11.00 5.38 -13.34
CA ARG A 262 -10.67 6.78 -12.98
C ARG A 262 -10.73 7.05 -11.47
N ASN A 263 -11.57 6.30 -10.74
CA ASN A 263 -11.80 6.38 -9.30
C ASN A 263 -11.05 5.28 -8.53
N VAL A 264 -10.09 4.63 -9.19
CA VAL A 264 -9.10 3.78 -8.54
C VAL A 264 -7.77 4.50 -8.64
N LEU A 265 -7.12 4.75 -7.52
CA LEU A 265 -5.81 5.39 -7.47
C LEU A 265 -4.70 4.35 -7.26
N VAL A 266 -3.56 4.59 -7.88
CA VAL A 266 -2.39 3.72 -7.86
C VAL A 266 -1.27 4.38 -7.07
N GLY A 267 -0.78 3.67 -6.07
CA GLY A 267 0.37 4.05 -5.27
C GLY A 267 1.55 3.15 -5.55
N ASP A 268 2.61 3.33 -4.78
CA ASP A 268 3.81 2.52 -4.91
C ASP A 268 3.49 1.02 -4.80
N ASN A 269 4.29 0.20 -5.46
CA ASN A 269 4.15 -1.27 -5.46
C ASN A 269 2.83 -1.79 -6.06
N LEU A 270 2.25 -1.05 -7.01
CA LEU A 270 0.96 -1.37 -7.63
C LEU A 270 -0.20 -1.43 -6.63
N THR A 271 -0.06 -0.73 -5.50
CA THR A 271 -1.13 -0.63 -4.50
C THR A 271 -2.31 0.11 -5.11
N CYS A 272 -3.45 -0.55 -5.21
CA CYS A 272 -4.68 0.04 -5.71
C CYS A 272 -5.61 0.37 -4.55
N LYS A 273 -6.17 1.59 -4.59
CA LYS A 273 -7.18 2.03 -3.63
C LYS A 273 -8.36 2.66 -4.34
N VAL A 274 -9.56 2.31 -3.90
CA VAL A 274 -10.80 2.91 -4.39
C VAL A 274 -10.98 4.29 -3.73
N ALA A 275 -11.36 5.28 -4.53
CA ALA A 275 -11.47 6.70 -4.17
C ALA A 275 -12.81 7.28 -4.66
N ASP A 276 -13.09 8.53 -4.32
CA ASP A 276 -14.27 9.29 -4.79
C ASP A 276 -15.62 8.69 -4.34
N PHE A 277 -15.84 8.74 -3.03
CA PHE A 277 -17.07 8.23 -2.39
C PHE A 277 -18.24 9.22 -2.45
N GLY A 278 -18.12 10.33 -3.18
CA GLY A 278 -19.12 11.42 -3.20
C GLY A 278 -20.52 10.99 -3.69
N LEU A 279 -20.62 9.86 -4.38
CA LEU A 279 -21.89 9.27 -4.82
C LEU A 279 -22.30 8.03 -4.01
N ALA A 280 -21.53 7.65 -2.99
CA ALA A 280 -21.77 6.43 -2.24
C ALA A 280 -22.98 6.56 -1.30
N ARG A 281 -23.80 5.51 -1.20
CA ARG A 281 -25.00 5.52 -0.35
C ARG A 281 -25.26 4.19 0.35
N VAL A 282 -25.92 4.28 1.51
CA VAL A 282 -26.42 3.14 2.29
C VAL A 282 -27.49 2.39 1.50
N ILE A 283 -27.43 1.06 1.56
CA ILE A 283 -28.54 0.20 1.17
C ILE A 283 -29.50 0.08 2.35
N LYS A 284 -30.73 0.55 2.19
CA LYS A 284 -31.83 0.18 3.10
C LYS A 284 -32.35 -1.18 2.62
N VAL A 285 -31.98 -2.23 3.34
CA VAL A 285 -32.59 -3.56 3.20
C VAL A 285 -33.72 -3.67 4.21
#